data_AF-A0A6V7J4A0-F1
#
_entry.id   AF-A0A6V7J4A0-F1
#
_cell.length_a   1.000
_cell.length_b   1.000
_cell.length_c   1.000
_cell.angle_alpha   90.00
_cell.angle_beta   90.00
_cell.angle_gamma   90.00
#
_symmetry.space_group_name_H-M   'P 1'
#
loop_
_entity.id
_entity.type
_entity.pdbx_description
1 polymer ?
#
loop_
_entity_poly.entity_id
_entity_poly.type
_entity_poly.pdbx_seq_one_letter_code
_entity_poly.pdbx_strand_id
1 'polypeptide(L)' 'ALVYRDGNLVSGSLEALVQHMVPTEEYYPDRAYLFAFLLSSRLFIKPHELLSEVCALCEHQQNLSGEGGK' A
#
# COMPACT_ATOMS: atom_id res chain seq x y z
N ALA A 1 7.49 1.51 9.04
CA ALA A 1 7.27 0.15 9.59
C ALA A 1 5.82 0.00 10.02
N LEU A 2 5.21 -1.16 9.77
CA LEU A 2 3.83 -1.49 10.17
C LEU A 2 3.83 -2.08 11.58
N VAL A 3 2.79 -1.77 12.36
CA VAL A 3 2.62 -2.24 13.74
C VAL A 3 1.37 -3.11 13.82
N TYR A 4 1.59 -4.38 14.18
CA TYR A 4 0.53 -5.36 14.33
C TYR A 4 0.26 -5.67 15.81
N ARG A 5 -1.01 -5.89 16.14
CA ARG A 5 -1.44 -6.42 17.44
C ARG A 5 -2.51 -7.49 17.20
N ASP A 6 -2.31 -8.67 17.76
CA ASP A 6 -3.22 -9.82 17.60
C ASP A 6 -3.53 -10.14 16.13
N GLY A 7 -2.53 -10.00 15.25
CA GLY A 7 -2.67 -10.23 13.81
C GLY A 7 -3.35 -9.09 13.03
N ASN A 8 -3.81 -8.04 13.70
CA ASN A 8 -4.45 -6.89 13.07
C ASN A 8 -3.47 -5.73 12.91
N LEU A 9 -3.49 -5.08 11.74
CA LEU A 9 -2.75 -3.84 11.52
C LEU A 9 -3.38 -2.72 12.36
N VAL A 10 -2.61 -2.17 13.30
CA VAL A 10 -3.09 -1.11 14.21
C VAL A 10 -2.59 0.27 13.76
N SER A 11 -1.33 0.36 13.33
CA SER A 11 -0.73 1.62 12.93
C SER A 11 0.51 1.42 12.05
N GLY A 12 1.00 2.52 11.49
CA GLY A 12 2.21 2.54 10.68
C GLY A 12 2.55 3.95 10.26
N SER A 13 3.72 4.15 9.65
CA SER A 13 4.02 5.38 8.93
C SER A 13 3.12 5.49 7.69
N LEU A 14 2.83 6.71 7.25
CA LEU A 14 2.03 6.94 6.03
C LEU A 14 2.59 6.15 4.84
N GLU A 15 3.90 6.27 4.58
CA GLU A 15 4.59 5.53 3.53
C GLU A 15 4.37 4.01 3.62
N ALA A 16 4.46 3.43 4.83
CA ALA A 16 4.26 2.00 5.00
C ALA A 16 2.79 1.60 4.76
N LEU A 17 1.83 2.45 5.15
CA LEU A 17 0.42 2.23 4.89
C LEU A 17 0.10 2.33 3.39
N VAL A 18 0.71 3.28 2.67
CA VAL A 18 0.60 3.39 1.21
C VAL A 18 1.16 2.16 0.53
N GLN A 19 2.36 1.70 0.92
CA GLN A 19 2.95 0.45 0.41
C GLN A 19 2.05 -0.76 0.67
N HIS A 20 1.48 -0.87 1.88
CA HIS A 20 0.57 -1.96 2.25
C HIS A 20 -0.77 -1.94 1.52
N MET A 21 -1.12 -0.82 0.86
CA MET A 21 -2.31 -0.70 0.02
C MET A 21 -2.12 -1.33 -1.36
N VAL A 22 -0.87 -1.48 -1.82
CA VAL A 22 -0.57 -2.00 -3.16
C VAL A 22 -0.44 -3.53 -3.09
N PRO A 23 -1.23 -4.28 -3.87
CA PRO A 23 -1.10 -5.74 -3.92
C PRO A 23 0.24 -6.14 -4.54
N THR A 24 0.81 -7.24 -4.05
CA THR A 24 2.01 -7.90 -4.61
C THR A 24 1.68 -9.35 -4.99
N GLU A 25 2.64 -10.10 -5.51
CA GLU A 25 2.45 -11.54 -5.83
C GLU A 25 2.13 -12.38 -4.59
N GLU A 26 2.73 -12.04 -3.44
CA GLU A 26 2.60 -12.81 -2.18
C GLU A 26 1.56 -12.23 -1.21
N TYR A 27 1.04 -11.04 -1.49
CA TYR A 27 0.17 -10.32 -0.56
C TYR A 27 -0.97 -9.57 -1.27
N TYR A 28 -2.18 -9.76 -0.75
CA TYR A 28 -3.35 -9.00 -1.15
C TYR A 28 -3.95 -8.26 0.04
N PRO A 29 -4.20 -6.94 -0.07
CA PRO A 29 -4.70 -6.14 1.04
C PRO A 29 -6.11 -6.50 1.45
N ASP A 30 -6.33 -6.54 2.77
CA ASP A 30 -7.65 -6.76 3.33
C ASP A 30 -8.62 -5.63 2.95
N ARG A 31 -9.86 -5.98 2.64
CA ARG A 31 -10.86 -5.01 2.17
C ARG A 31 -11.26 -4.01 3.26
N ALA A 32 -11.31 -4.43 4.52
CA ALA A 32 -11.62 -3.53 5.63
C ALA A 32 -10.47 -2.54 5.85
N TYR A 33 -9.21 -2.99 5.70
CA TYR A 33 -8.05 -2.10 5.68
C TYR A 33 -8.15 -1.07 4.55
N LEU A 34 -8.38 -1.50 3.31
CA LEU A 34 -8.50 -0.60 2.15
C LEU A 34 -9.56 0.47 2.38
N PHE A 35 -10.75 0.07 2.85
CA PHE A 35 -11.83 1.00 3.12
C PHE A 35 -11.46 2.01 4.23
N ALA A 36 -10.96 1.52 5.36
CA ALA A 36 -10.58 2.37 6.49
C ALA A 36 -9.47 3.35 6.10
N PHE A 37 -8.43 2.87 5.42
CA PHE A 37 -7.31 3.69 5.00
C PHE A 37 -7.73 4.73 3.95
N LEU A 38 -8.51 4.39 2.92
CA LEU A 38 -9.00 5.36 1.93
C LEU A 38 -9.94 6.41 2.55
N LEU A 39 -10.70 6.03 3.58
CA LEU A 39 -11.53 6.96 4.33
C LEU A 39 -10.68 7.95 5.13
N SER A 40 -9.68 7.45 5.86
CA SER A 40 -8.86 8.26 6.77
C SER A 40 -7.66 8.96 6.12
N SER A 41 -7.17 8.49 4.97
CA SER A 41 -5.94 8.98 4.33
C SER A 41 -6.01 10.46 3.98
N ARG A 42 -7.22 10.98 3.71
CA ARG A 42 -7.47 12.41 3.41
C ARG A 42 -7.02 13.36 4.53
N LEU A 43 -6.85 12.85 5.75
CA LEU A 43 -6.32 13.61 6.88
C LEU A 43 -4.80 13.81 6.79
N PHE A 44 -4.11 12.99 6.01
CA PHE A 44 -2.65 12.90 5.97
C PHE A 44 -2.05 13.16 4.58
N ILE A 45 -2.78 12.86 3.50
CA ILE A 45 -2.34 12.98 2.11
C ILE A 45 -3.51 13.36 1.19
N LYS A 46 -3.26 14.14 0.14
CA LYS A 46 -4.31 14.47 -0.84
C LYS A 46 -4.61 13.25 -1.71
N PRO A 47 -5.86 13.05 -2.15
CA PRO A 47 -6.23 11.87 -2.95
C PRO A 47 -5.39 11.68 -4.23
N HIS A 48 -5.02 12.76 -4.92
CA HIS A 48 -4.20 12.68 -6.14
C HIS A 48 -2.74 12.33 -5.85
N GLU A 49 -2.19 12.81 -4.72
CA GLU A 49 -0.83 12.46 -4.28
C GLU A 49 -0.79 10.96 -3.92
N LEU A 50 -1.78 10.47 -3.17
CA LEU A 50 -1.91 9.05 -2.85
C LEU A 50 -1.97 8.17 -4.11
N LEU A 51 -2.80 8.55 -5.09
CA LEU A 51 -2.89 7.81 -6.35
C LEU A 51 -1.57 7.83 -7.12
N SER A 52 -0.86 8.96 -7.13
CA SER A 52 0.44 9.07 -7.77
C SER A 52 1.47 8.13 -7.14
N GLU A 53 1.52 8.05 -5.81
CA GLU A 53 2.42 7.14 -5.09
C GLU A 53 2.08 5.68 -5.38
N VAL A 54 0.80 5.33 -5.40
CA VAL A 54 0.32 3.97 -5.72
C VAL A 54 0.71 3.57 -7.14
N CYS A 55 0.51 4.45 -8.12
CA CYS A 55 0.91 4.19 -9.50
C CYS A 55 2.42 3.95 -9.61
N ALA A 56 3.24 4.80 -8.97
CA ALA A 56 4.69 4.65 -8.97
C ALA A 56 5.12 3.32 -8.32
N LEU A 57 4.47 2.91 -7.23
CA LEU A 57 4.72 1.62 -6.58
C LEU A 57 4.34 0.44 -7.50
N CYS A 58 3.22 0.52 -8.21
CA CYS A 58 2.83 -0.49 -9.20
C CYS A 58 3.85 -0.60 -10.32
N GLU A 59 4.30 0.52 -10.88
CA GLU A 59 5.33 0.56 -11.93
C GLU A 59 6.64 -0.07 -11.46
N HIS A 60 7.06 0.25 -10.23
CA HIS A 60 8.24 -0.36 -9.65
C HIS A 60 8.10 -1.89 -9.55
N GLN A 61 6.96 -2.38 -9.08
CA GLN A 61 6.72 -3.83 -8.98
C GLN A 61 6.70 -4.52 -10.36
N GLN A 62 6.09 -3.91 -11.37
CA GLN A 62 6.07 -4.47 -12.73
C GLN A 62 7.47 -4.52 -13.37
N ASN A 63 8.31 -3.51 -13.13
CA ASN A 63 9.69 -3.51 -13.62
C ASN A 63 10.53 -4.62 -12.97
N LEU A 64 10.34 -4.89 -11.67
CA LEU A 64 11.00 -6.01 -11.00
C LEU A 64 10.56 -7.38 -11.55
N SER A 65 9.28 -7.53 -11.92
CA SER A 65 8.79 -8.76 -12.58
C SER A 65 9.34 -8.96 -14.00
N GLY A 66 9.82 -7.89 -14.65
CA GLY A 66 10.32 -7.92 -16.02
C GLY A 66 11.77 -8.42 -16.18
N GLU A 67 12.57 -8.46 -15.12
CA GLU A 67 13.98 -8.87 -15.16
C GLU A 67 14.22 -10.37 -14.92
N GLY A 68 13.17 -11.15 -14.59
CA GLY A 68 13.26 -12.59 -14.33
C GLY A 68 13.07 -13.51 -15.55
N GLY A 69 12.94 -12.96 -16.76
CA GLY A 69 12.62 -13.71 -17.98
C GLY A 69 13.63 -13.49 -19.11
N LYS A 70 14.87 -13.97 -18.94
CA LYS A 70 15.79 -14.24 -20.06
C LYS A 70 16.47 -15.58 -19.87
#